data_AF-A0A959ABR8-F1
#
_entry.id   AF-A0A959ABR8-F1
#
_cell.length_a   1.000
_cell.length_b   1.000
_cell.length_c   1.000
_cell.angle_alpha   90.00
_cell.angle_beta   90.00
_cell.angle_gamma   90.00
#
_symmetry.space_group_name_H-M   'P 1'
#
loop_
_entity.id
_entity.type
_entity.pdbx_description
1 polymer ?
#
loop_
_entity_poly.entity_id
_entity_poly.type
_entity_poly.pdbx_seq_one_letter_code
_entity_poly.pdbx_strand_id
1 'polypeptide(L)'
;QIRNVPEPVVQRPKNIILLIGDGMGLSQVSAGLYANGKKLNIDQFPVTGIMTTHAYRNLVTDSAAGATAFACGCKTKNGVIGLDSKMEKCFSILEDAEAHGLSTGLVASCSITHATPAAFIAHVESRTEHEAIAA
;
A
#
# COMPACT_ATOMS: atom_id res chain seq x y z
N GLN A 1 -29.27 -7.51 14.67
CA GLN A 1 -29.81 -6.64 13.61
C GLN A 1 -28.75 -6.47 12.55
N ILE A 2 -28.91 -7.13 11.41
CA ILE A 2 -28.04 -6.92 10.25
C ILE A 2 -28.43 -5.53 9.70
N ARG A 3 -27.53 -4.55 9.80
CA ARG A 3 -27.75 -3.23 9.20
C ARG A 3 -27.90 -3.47 7.69
N ASN A 4 -29.02 -3.02 7.11
CA ASN A 4 -29.18 -2.92 5.67
C ASN A 4 -28.06 -2.02 5.15
N VAL A 5 -27.01 -2.61 4.58
CA VAL A 5 -25.96 -1.84 3.90
C VAL A 5 -26.51 -1.55 2.51
N PRO A 6 -26.83 -0.29 2.17
CA PRO A 6 -27.26 0.06 0.82
C PRO A 6 -26.15 -0.34 -0.17
N GLU A 7 -26.52 -0.93 -1.30
CA GLU A 7 -25.56 -1.22 -2.35
C GLU A 7 -24.89 0.11 -2.79
N PRO A 8 -23.55 0.17 -2.80
CA PRO A 8 -22.87 1.41 -3.14
C PRO A 8 -23.16 1.76 -4.59
N VAL A 9 -23.72 2.95 -4.81
CA VAL A 9 -23.83 3.54 -6.14
C VAL A 9 -22.39 3.71 -6.66
N VAL A 10 -22.01 2.90 -7.65
CA VAL A 10 -20.64 2.90 -8.21
C VAL A 10 -20.47 4.13 -9.10
N GLN A 11 -20.34 5.28 -8.47
CA GLN A 11 -19.81 6.49 -9.09
C GLN A 11 -18.29 6.33 -9.19
N ARG A 12 -17.72 6.55 -10.38
CA ARG A 12 -16.27 6.50 -10.56
C ARG A 12 -15.63 7.59 -9.68
N PRO A 13 -14.69 7.24 -8.79
CA PRO A 13 -14.08 8.22 -7.90
C PRO A 13 -13.22 9.20 -8.72
N LYS A 14 -13.30 10.48 -8.38
CA LYS A 14 -12.42 11.52 -8.96
C LYS A 14 -11.01 11.47 -8.36
N ASN A 15 -10.90 11.12 -7.08
CA ASN A 15 -9.64 11.10 -6.33
C ASN A 15 -9.55 9.82 -5.50
N ILE A 16 -8.34 9.31 -5.30
CA ILE A 16 -8.05 8.14 -4.47
C ILE A 16 -6.99 8.55 -3.44
N ILE A 17 -7.23 8.24 -2.17
CA ILE A 17 -6.27 8.41 -1.08
C ILE A 17 -6.03 7.04 -0.46
N LEU A 18 -4.79 6.57 -0.53
CA LEU A 18 -4.36 5.31 0.07
C LEU A 18 -3.53 5.61 1.33
N LEU A 19 -3.99 5.13 2.48
CA LEU A 19 -3.31 5.27 3.76
C LEU A 19 -2.75 3.91 4.19
N ILE A 20 -1.42 3.80 4.26
CA ILE A 20 -0.74 2.57 4.66
C ILE A 20 -0.16 2.74 6.06
N GLY A 21 -0.70 2.00 7.03
CA GLY A 21 -0.07 1.82 8.34
C GLY A 21 0.92 0.65 8.27
N ASP A 22 2.21 0.93 8.13
CA ASP A 22 3.24 -0.12 8.12
C ASP A 22 3.22 -0.90 9.45
N GLY A 23 3.11 -2.23 9.38
CA GLY A 23 2.95 -3.09 10.55
C GLY A 23 1.60 -2.99 11.29
N MET A 24 0.60 -2.32 10.72
CA MET A 24 -0.71 -2.10 11.37
C MET A 24 -1.66 -3.29 11.18
N GLY A 25 -1.49 -4.34 12.00
CA GLY A 25 -2.44 -5.45 12.10
C GLY A 25 -3.65 -5.15 12.99
N LEU A 26 -4.59 -6.11 13.08
CA LEU A 26 -5.77 -5.99 13.93
C LEU A 26 -5.43 -5.75 15.41
N SER A 27 -4.33 -6.33 15.89
CA SER A 27 -3.84 -6.12 17.25
C SER A 27 -3.40 -4.67 17.48
N GLN A 28 -2.71 -4.07 16.52
CA GLN A 28 -2.27 -2.66 16.57
C GLN A 28 -3.48 -1.71 16.52
N VAL A 29 -4.46 -1.98 15.65
CA VAL A 29 -5.71 -1.21 15.59
C VAL A 29 -6.45 -1.30 16.92
N SER A 30 -6.58 -2.50 17.48
CA SER A 30 -7.24 -2.72 18.77
C SER A 30 -6.53 -2.00 19.91
N ALA A 31 -5.20 -2.06 19.96
CA ALA A 31 -4.40 -1.37 20.97
C ALA A 31 -4.59 0.15 20.89
N GLY A 32 -4.54 0.72 19.68
CA GLY A 32 -4.80 2.15 19.45
C GLY A 32 -6.21 2.57 19.85
N LEU A 33 -7.20 1.71 19.60
CA LEU A 33 -8.59 1.96 19.97
C LEU A 33 -8.74 2.11 21.49
N TYR A 34 -8.17 1.18 22.27
CA TYR A 34 -8.24 1.26 23.73
C TYR A 34 -7.44 2.42 24.30
N ALA A 35 -6.25 2.70 23.75
CA ALA A 35 -5.43 3.83 24.16
C ALA A 35 -6.14 5.17 23.91
N ASN A 36 -6.93 5.29 22.84
CA ASN A 36 -7.63 6.52 22.46
C ASN A 36 -9.08 6.60 22.96
N GLY A 37 -9.40 5.95 24.07
CA GLY A 37 -10.74 6.04 24.69
C GLY A 37 -11.86 5.42 23.84
N LYS A 38 -11.56 4.35 23.09
CA LYS A 38 -12.47 3.60 22.21
C LYS A 38 -13.01 4.39 21.02
N LYS A 39 -12.20 5.29 20.45
CA LYS A 39 -12.54 6.03 19.22
C LYS A 39 -11.34 6.08 18.28
N LEU A 40 -11.50 5.64 17.04
CA LEU A 40 -10.55 5.91 15.96
C LEU A 40 -11.28 6.40 14.70
N ASN A 41 -10.61 7.17 13.86
CA ASN A 41 -11.15 7.57 12.55
C ASN A 41 -11.30 6.38 11.60
N ILE A 42 -10.45 5.36 11.74
CA ILE A 42 -10.56 4.13 10.93
C ILE A 42 -11.87 3.37 11.19
N ASP A 43 -12.47 3.51 12.37
CA ASP A 43 -13.75 2.89 12.70
C ASP A 43 -14.94 3.54 11.98
N GLN A 44 -14.73 4.71 11.38
CA GLN A 44 -15.77 5.43 10.63
C GLN A 44 -15.89 4.96 9.17
N PHE A 45 -14.97 4.13 8.69
CA PHE A 45 -15.07 3.57 7.34
C PHE A 45 -16.30 2.65 7.24
N PRO A 46 -17.13 2.79 6.18
CA PRO A 46 -18.39 2.04 6.07
C PRO A 46 -18.18 0.56 5.71
N VAL A 47 -16.99 0.19 5.22
CA VAL A 47 -16.66 -1.15 4.74
C VAL A 47 -15.32 -1.57 5.33
N THR A 48 -15.27 -2.79 5.84
CA THR A 48 -14.06 -3.43 6.37
C THR A 48 -13.85 -4.77 5.67
N GLY A 49 -12.60 -5.05 5.30
CA GLY A 49 -12.20 -6.32 4.69
C GLY A 49 -10.93 -6.88 5.34
N ILE A 50 -10.66 -8.15 5.09
CA ILE A 50 -9.41 -8.82 5.50
C ILE A 50 -8.65 -9.21 4.23
N MET A 51 -7.36 -8.92 4.20
CA MET A 51 -6.49 -9.17 3.06
C MET A 51 -5.35 -10.11 3.46
N THR A 52 -4.96 -11.01 2.54
CA THR A 52 -3.73 -11.81 2.69
C THR A 52 -2.53 -11.04 2.17
N THR A 53 -1.42 -11.06 2.91
CA THR A 53 -0.23 -10.22 2.65
C THR A 53 1.01 -11.00 2.22
N HIS A 54 0.90 -12.31 2.00
CA HIS A 54 2.05 -13.15 1.64
C HIS A 54 2.78 -12.66 0.37
N ALA A 55 4.10 -12.81 0.34
CA ALA A 55 4.92 -12.53 -0.85
C ALA A 55 4.87 -13.72 -1.83
N TYR A 56 5.56 -13.63 -2.98
CA TYR A 56 5.52 -14.66 -4.03
C TYR A 56 5.98 -16.05 -3.56
N ARG A 57 7.03 -16.13 -2.74
CA ARG A 57 7.59 -17.40 -2.20
C ARG A 57 7.71 -17.44 -0.68
N ASN A 58 7.19 -16.43 0.02
CA ASN A 58 7.33 -16.31 1.47
C ASN A 58 5.96 -16.06 2.11
N LEU A 59 5.64 -16.85 3.15
CA LEU A 59 4.43 -16.64 3.96
C LEU A 59 4.47 -15.29 4.68
N VAL A 60 5.67 -14.85 5.06
CA VAL A 60 5.92 -13.55 5.69
C VAL A 60 6.52 -12.61 4.64
N THR A 61 5.77 -11.56 4.31
CA THR A 61 6.23 -10.47 3.42
C THR A 61 7.13 -9.50 4.17
N ASP A 62 7.97 -8.79 3.44
CA ASP A 62 8.55 -7.54 3.90
C ASP A 62 7.77 -6.33 3.34
N SER A 63 8.13 -5.11 3.78
CA SER A 63 7.48 -3.88 3.30
C SER A 63 7.65 -3.67 1.79
N ALA A 64 8.76 -4.10 1.19
CA ALA A 64 9.03 -3.88 -0.24
C ALA A 64 8.09 -4.73 -1.13
N ALA A 65 7.98 -6.03 -0.84
CA ALA A 65 7.08 -6.90 -1.57
C ALA A 65 5.60 -6.55 -1.36
N GLY A 66 5.24 -6.17 -0.12
CA GLY A 66 3.88 -5.73 0.21
C GLY A 66 3.50 -4.43 -0.50
N ALA A 67 4.41 -3.44 -0.49
CA ALA A 67 4.19 -2.16 -1.16
C ALA A 67 4.17 -2.30 -2.68
N THR A 68 5.02 -3.15 -3.27
CA THR A 68 4.95 -3.47 -4.71
C THR A 68 3.61 -4.10 -5.08
N ALA A 69 3.06 -4.98 -4.22
CA ALA A 69 1.73 -5.53 -4.45
C ALA A 69 0.62 -4.47 -4.39
N PHE A 70 0.73 -3.48 -3.50
CA PHE A 70 -0.20 -2.34 -3.46
C PHE A 70 -0.06 -1.41 -4.67
N ALA A 71 1.17 -1.10 -5.06
CA ALA A 71 1.46 -0.12 -6.11
C ALA A 71 1.17 -0.69 -7.51
N CYS A 72 1.55 -1.95 -7.76
CA CYS A 72 1.57 -2.54 -9.09
C CYS A 72 0.54 -3.67 -9.29
N GLY A 73 -0.11 -4.15 -8.23
CA GLY A 73 -1.07 -5.25 -8.32
C GLY A 73 -0.47 -6.63 -8.56
N CYS A 74 0.85 -6.80 -8.45
CA CYS A 74 1.57 -8.06 -8.69
C CYS A 74 2.36 -8.53 -7.46
N LYS A 75 2.57 -9.85 -7.33
CA LYS A 75 3.43 -10.39 -6.28
C LYS A 75 4.89 -10.42 -6.70
N THR A 76 5.77 -10.09 -5.75
CA THR A 76 7.22 -10.14 -5.93
C THR A 76 7.93 -10.81 -4.75
N LYS A 77 9.26 -10.87 -4.81
CA LYS A 77 10.14 -11.43 -3.76
C LYS A 77 10.42 -10.37 -2.70
N ASN A 78 10.71 -10.80 -1.47
CA ASN A 78 11.06 -9.86 -0.40
C ASN A 78 12.31 -9.04 -0.76
N GLY A 79 12.28 -7.74 -0.43
CA GLY A 79 13.35 -6.81 -0.70
C GLY A 79 13.31 -6.16 -2.08
N VAL A 80 12.50 -6.66 -3.01
CA VAL A 80 12.37 -6.11 -4.38
C VAL A 80 11.37 -4.97 -4.41
N ILE A 81 11.68 -3.91 -5.17
CA ILE A 81 10.84 -2.71 -5.30
C ILE A 81 10.43 -2.55 -6.77
N GLY A 82 9.11 -2.51 -7.05
CA GLY A 82 8.59 -2.13 -8.37
C GLY A 82 8.88 -3.14 -9.50
N LEU A 83 9.36 -4.34 -9.18
CA LEU A 83 9.59 -5.42 -10.15
C LEU A 83 8.73 -6.65 -9.80
N ASP A 84 8.28 -7.39 -10.80
CA ASP A 84 7.51 -8.62 -10.59
C ASP A 84 8.39 -9.82 -10.16
N SER A 85 7.78 -10.99 -10.03
CA SER A 85 8.47 -12.24 -9.74
C SER A 85 9.55 -12.67 -10.76
N LYS A 86 9.49 -12.13 -11.98
CA LYS A 86 10.43 -12.37 -13.09
C LYS A 86 11.50 -11.27 -13.20
N MET A 87 11.49 -10.28 -12.31
CA MET A 87 12.37 -9.10 -12.34
C MET A 87 12.06 -8.14 -13.49
N GLU A 88 10.84 -8.16 -14.02
CA GLU A 88 10.36 -7.21 -15.02
C GLU A 88 9.74 -5.99 -14.32
N LYS A 89 9.89 -4.79 -14.91
CA LYS A 89 9.30 -3.56 -14.36
C LYS A 89 7.79 -3.64 -14.36
N CYS A 90 7.20 -3.31 -13.22
CA CYS A 90 5.75 -3.23 -13.08
C CYS A 90 5.32 -1.78 -12.99
N PHE A 91 4.37 -1.39 -13.83
CA PHE A 91 3.81 -0.05 -13.79
C PHE A 91 3.06 0.18 -12.47
N SER A 92 3.44 1.23 -11.76
CA SER A 92 2.81 1.63 -10.50
C SER A 92 1.53 2.42 -10.78
N ILE A 93 0.61 2.42 -9.81
CA ILE A 93 -0.62 3.22 -9.89
C ILE A 93 -0.35 4.73 -9.96
N LEU A 94 0.80 5.21 -9.43
CA LEU A 94 1.18 6.62 -9.58
C LEU A 94 1.65 6.90 -11.01
N GLU A 95 2.47 6.02 -11.58
CA GLU A 95 2.92 6.16 -12.97
C GLU A 95 1.73 6.11 -13.95
N ASP A 96 0.78 5.19 -13.71
CA ASP A 96 -0.46 5.12 -14.49
C ASP A 96 -1.29 6.40 -14.35
N ALA A 97 -1.41 6.95 -13.15
CA ALA A 97 -2.12 8.20 -12.92
C ALA A 97 -1.44 9.39 -13.64
N GLU A 98 -0.12 9.50 -13.61
CA GLU A 98 0.64 10.54 -14.32
C GLU A 98 0.51 10.40 -15.84
N ALA A 99 0.56 9.18 -16.37
CA ALA A 99 0.35 8.91 -17.79
C ALA A 99 -1.05 9.36 -18.27
N HIS A 100 -2.04 9.35 -17.38
CA HIS A 100 -3.39 9.86 -17.62
C HIS A 100 -3.57 11.35 -17.28
N GLY A 101 -2.49 12.07 -16.96
CA GLY A 101 -2.51 13.51 -16.66
C GLY A 101 -3.15 13.86 -15.31
N LEU A 102 -3.24 12.90 -14.39
CA LEU A 102 -3.74 13.12 -13.04
C LEU A 102 -2.61 13.62 -12.13
N SER A 103 -2.97 14.40 -11.10
CA SER A 103 -2.02 14.80 -10.07
C SER A 103 -1.72 13.64 -9.13
N THR A 104 -0.43 13.40 -8.88
CA THR A 104 0.08 12.38 -7.97
C THR A 104 0.73 13.01 -6.74
N GLY A 105 0.83 12.23 -5.66
CA GLY A 105 1.46 12.68 -4.43
C GLY A 105 1.83 11.51 -3.53
N LEU A 106 2.99 11.61 -2.90
CA LEU A 106 3.52 10.62 -1.98
C LEU A 106 3.91 11.31 -0.67
N VAL A 107 3.36 10.83 0.43
CA VAL A 107 3.61 11.37 1.78
C VAL A 107 4.00 10.23 2.70
N ALA A 108 5.15 10.37 3.36
CA ALA A 108 5.64 9.38 4.31
C ALA A 108 6.16 10.09 5.58
N SER A 109 6.00 9.42 6.72
CA SER A 109 6.66 9.80 7.98
C SER A 109 8.08 9.28 8.08
N CYS A 110 8.45 8.31 7.23
CA CYS A 110 9.81 7.81 7.07
C CYS A 110 10.49 8.45 5.83
N SER A 111 11.72 8.06 5.53
CA SER A 111 12.40 8.49 4.29
C SER A 111 11.58 8.10 3.06
N ILE A 112 11.53 8.98 2.06
CA ILE A 112 10.91 8.69 0.76
C ILE A 112 11.60 7.51 0.04
N THR A 113 12.89 7.31 0.30
CA THR A 113 13.66 6.17 -0.22
C THR A 113 13.45 4.87 0.56
N HIS A 114 12.59 4.86 1.58
CA HIS A 114 12.21 3.64 2.28
C HIS A 114 11.26 2.80 1.39
N ALA A 115 11.22 1.49 1.63
CA ALA A 115 10.56 0.53 0.73
C ALA A 115 9.10 0.86 0.39
N THR A 116 8.31 1.28 1.38
CA THR A 116 6.87 1.54 1.20
C THR A 116 6.59 2.68 0.23
N PRO A 117 7.17 3.89 0.41
CA PRO A 117 7.06 4.95 -0.59
C PRO A 117 7.78 4.61 -1.91
N ALA A 118 8.98 4.05 -1.84
CA ALA A 118 9.80 3.75 -3.02
C ALA A 118 9.10 2.82 -4.03
N ALA A 119 8.29 1.86 -3.58
CA ALA A 119 7.56 0.94 -4.47
C ALA A 119 6.53 1.62 -5.39
N PHE A 120 6.19 2.88 -5.14
CA PHE A 120 5.30 3.65 -6.01
C PHE A 120 6.04 4.48 -7.06
N ILE A 121 7.36 4.69 -6.91
CA ILE A 121 8.13 5.66 -7.70
C ILE A 121 9.43 5.10 -8.31
N ALA A 122 9.86 3.89 -7.91
CA ALA A 122 11.13 3.32 -8.32
C ALA A 122 11.01 1.83 -8.65
N HIS A 123 11.96 1.34 -9.44
CA HIS A 123 12.10 -0.08 -9.80
C HIS A 123 13.54 -0.53 -9.60
N VAL A 124 13.80 -1.24 -8.51
CA VAL A 124 15.14 -1.72 -8.13
C VAL A 124 15.08 -3.13 -7.56
N GLU A 125 16.17 -3.88 -7.71
CA GLU A 125 16.23 -5.27 -7.24
C GLU A 125 16.31 -5.35 -5.71
N SER A 126 16.91 -4.35 -5.08
CA SER A 126 17.04 -4.27 -3.63
C SER A 126 16.59 -2.93 -3.05
N ARG A 127 15.75 -3.01 -2.01
CA ARG A 127 15.30 -1.88 -1.19
C ARG A 127 16.41 -1.10 -0.48
N THR A 128 17.64 -1.61 -0.50
CA THR A 128 18.82 -0.93 0.06
C THR A 128 19.49 0.02 -0.93
N GLU A 129 19.07 0.02 -2.19
CA GLU A 129 19.62 0.87 -3.26
C GLU A 129 19.07 2.30 -3.18
N HIS A 130 19.22 2.95 -2.02
CA HIS A 130 18.61 4.25 -1.74
C HIS A 130 18.98 5.35 -2.73
N GLU A 131 20.22 5.34 -3.24
CA GLU A 131 20.67 6.29 -4.26
C GLU A 131 19.94 6.06 -5.60
N ALA A 132 19.79 4.79 -6.02
CA ALA A 132 19.07 4.47 -7.25
C ALA A 132 17.56 4.75 -7.14
N ILE A 133 17.01 4.66 -5.93
CA ILE A 133 15.61 5.02 -5.65
C ILE A 133 15.40 6.54 -5.69
N ALA A 134 16.43 7.33 -5.36
CA ALA A 134 16.35 8.79 -5.32
C ALA A 134 16.66 9.48 -6.67
N ALA A 135 17.34 8.76 -7.58
CA ALA A 135 17.79 9.26 -8.88
C ALA A 135 16.64 9.39 -9.89
#